data_AF-A0A2N3Y019-F1
#
_entry.id   AF-A0A2N3Y019-F1
#
_cell.length_a   1.000
_cell.length_b   1.000
_cell.length_c   1.000
_cell.angle_alpha   90.00
_cell.angle_beta   90.00
_cell.angle_gamma   90.00
#
_symmetry.space_group_name_H-M   'P 1'
#
loop_
_entity.id
_entity.type
_entity.pdbx_description
1 polymer ?
#
loop_
_entity_poly.entity_id
_entity_poly.type
_entity_poly.pdbx_seq_one_letter_code
_entity_poly.pdbx_strand_id
1 'polypeptide(L)' 'MPRRTFTPDYATTWRCSAKRCLFTDPDPSVVSQHEHDAHGPAWMATDQAPQPTAGVVSLQ' A
#
# COMPACT_ATOMS: atom_id res chain seq x y z
N MET A 1 6.02 1.03 -46.90
CA MET A 1 6.11 0.50 -45.52
C MET A 1 4.92 1.03 -44.73
N PRO A 2 4.07 0.20 -44.12
CA PRO A 2 3.02 0.73 -43.25
C PRO A 2 3.69 1.30 -41.99
N ARG A 3 3.43 2.59 -41.72
CA ARG A 3 3.87 3.24 -40.49
C ARG A 3 3.18 2.51 -39.34
N ARG A 4 3.94 1.80 -38.51
CA ARG A 4 3.45 1.35 -37.20
C ARG A 4 3.18 2.60 -36.38
N THR A 5 1.90 2.95 -36.25
CA THR A 5 1.41 3.99 -35.37
C THR A 5 1.58 3.50 -33.93
N PHE A 6 2.81 3.51 -33.42
CA PHE A 6 3.03 3.40 -31.99
C PHE A 6 2.47 4.68 -31.37
N THR A 7 1.33 4.59 -30.68
CA THR A 7 0.83 5.64 -29.81
C THR A 7 1.82 5.78 -28.64
N PRO A 8 2.51 6.92 -28.45
CA PRO A 8 3.58 7.05 -27.48
C PRO A 8 3.06 7.43 -26.07
N ASP A 9 1.90 6.93 -25.66
CA ASP A 9 1.21 7.41 -24.45
C ASP A 9 0.67 6.29 -23.56
N TYR A 10 1.37 5.16 -23.49
CA TYR A 10 1.23 4.31 -22.30
C TYR A 10 2.07 4.90 -21.18
N ALA A 11 1.60 6.00 -20.59
CA ALA A 11 2.06 6.37 -19.25
C ALA A 11 1.70 5.19 -18.34
N THR A 12 2.70 4.46 -17.85
CA THR A 12 2.48 3.35 -16.91
C THR A 12 1.91 3.92 -15.63
N THR A 13 0.58 3.88 -15.49
CA THR A 13 -0.11 4.29 -14.27
C THR A 13 0.10 3.22 -13.20
N TRP A 14 0.62 3.61 -12.05
CA TRP A 14 0.73 2.77 -10.87
C TRP A 14 -0.59 2.76 -10.11
N ARG A 15 -0.91 1.63 -9.48
CA ARG A 15 -2.13 1.45 -8.71
C ARG A 15 -1.78 1.07 -7.27
N CYS A 16 -2.49 1.69 -6.32
CA CYS A 16 -2.43 1.32 -4.91
C CYS A 16 -2.76 -0.16 -4.70
N SER A 17 -1.96 -0.86 -3.90
CA SER A 17 -2.06 -2.31 -3.64
C SER A 17 -3.23 -2.71 -2.73
N ALA A 18 -3.85 -1.77 -2.02
CA ALA A 18 -4.98 -2.06 -1.13
C ALA A 18 -6.19 -2.64 -1.88
N LYS A 19 -6.77 -3.73 -1.32
CA LYS A 19 -7.78 -4.61 -1.94
C LYS A 19 -9.06 -3.91 -2.47
N ARG A 20 -9.28 -2.64 -2.10
CA ARG A 20 -10.45 -1.84 -2.52
C ARG A 20 -10.12 -0.38 -2.84
N CYS A 21 -8.83 -0.01 -2.87
CA CYS A 21 -8.44 1.35 -3.23
C CYS A 21 -8.42 1.49 -4.76
N LEU A 22 -9.02 2.57 -5.23
CA LEU A 22 -9.09 2.93 -6.66
C LEU A 22 -8.07 4.01 -7.03
N PHE A 23 -7.20 4.41 -6.10
CA PHE A 23 -6.18 5.41 -6.35
C PHE A 23 -5.13 4.89 -7.35
N THR A 24 -4.86 5.70 -8.36
CA THR A 24 -3.87 5.45 -9.41
C THR A 24 -3.16 6.75 -9.76
N ASP A 25 -1.85 6.68 -9.99
CA ASP A 25 -1.03 7.83 -10.38
C ASP A 25 0.15 7.36 -11.27
N PRO A 26 0.60 8.13 -12.28
CA PRO A 26 1.79 7.78 -13.06
C PRO A 26 3.10 7.82 -12.26
N ASP A 27 3.16 8.52 -11.12
CA ASP A 27 4.32 8.58 -10.25
C ASP A 27 4.24 7.51 -9.14
N PRO A 28 5.17 6.53 -9.12
CA PRO A 28 5.19 5.50 -8.07
C PRO A 28 5.43 6.06 -6.67
N SER A 29 6.08 7.23 -6.54
CA SER A 29 6.32 7.88 -5.25
C SER A 29 5.03 8.41 -4.65
N VAL A 30 4.15 8.96 -5.49
CA VAL A 30 2.82 9.44 -5.09
C VAL A 30 1.94 8.25 -4.66
N VAL A 31 1.99 7.14 -5.39
CA VAL A 31 1.27 5.91 -4.99
C VAL A 31 1.80 5.35 -3.68
N SER A 32 3.13 5.31 -3.50
CA SER A 32 3.76 4.81 -2.27
C SER A 32 3.40 5.67 -1.06
N GLN A 33 3.40 6.99 -1.21
CA GLN A 33 2.99 7.92 -0.15
C GLN A 33 1.50 7.77 0.17
N HIS A 34 0.65 7.65 -0.85
CA HIS A 34 -0.78 7.39 -0.66
C HIS A 34 -1.02 6.11 0.13
N GLU A 35 -0.31 5.02 -0.18
CA GLU A 35 -0.42 3.77 0.55
C GLU A 35 -0.07 3.94 2.03
N HIS A 36 1.02 4.65 2.32
CA HIS A 36 1.46 4.91 3.68
C HIS A 36 0.46 5.76 4.47
N ASP A 37 -0.09 6.84 3.87
CA ASP A 37 -0.93 7.79 4.58
C ASP A 37 -2.40 7.37 4.67
N ALA A 38 -2.95 6.79 3.59
CA ALA A 38 -4.36 6.48 3.49
C ALA A 38 -4.73 5.10 4.05
N HIS A 39 -3.78 4.17 4.07
CA HIS A 39 -4.01 2.80 4.56
C HIS A 39 -3.17 2.45 5.78
N GLY A 40 -2.21 3.30 6.12
CA GLY A 40 -1.24 2.99 7.15
C GLY A 40 -0.39 1.77 6.79
N PRO A 41 0.61 1.45 7.60
CA PRO A 41 1.27 0.16 7.49
C PRO A 41 0.25 -0.96 7.71
N ALA A 42 0.28 -2.01 6.89
CA ALA A 42 -0.61 -3.17 7.05
C ALA A 42 -0.56 -3.80 8.46
N TRP A 43 0.55 -3.62 9.19
CA TRP A 43 0.70 -4.07 10.57
C TRP A 43 -0.11 -3.24 11.59
N MET A 44 -0.44 -1.98 11.29
CA MET A 44 -1.34 -1.15 12.11
C MET A 44 -2.81 -1.42 11.81
N ALA A 45 -3.13 -1.89 10.60
CA ALA A 45 -4.49 -2.32 10.22
C ALA A 45 -4.86 -3.71 10.78
N THR A 46 -3.89 -4.40 11.40
CA THR A 46 -4.18 -5.61 12.16
C THR A 46 -4.74 -5.17 13.50
N ASP A 47 -6.03 -5.45 13.74
CA ASP A 47 -6.63 -5.50 15.07
C ASP A 47 -5.99 -6.68 15.84
N GLN A 48 -4.67 -6.60 16.09
CA GLN A 48 -4.13 -7.24 17.27
C GLN A 48 -4.58 -6.33 18.39
N ALA A 49 -5.73 -6.67 18.98
CA ALA A 49 -5.96 -6.35 20.38
C ALA A 49 -4.62 -6.57 21.11
N PRO A 50 -4.15 -5.62 21.95
CA PRO A 50 -2.94 -5.82 22.72
C PRO A 50 -3.08 -7.17 23.40
N GLN A 51 -2.21 -8.12 23.04
CA GLN A 51 -2.19 -9.42 23.69
C GLN A 51 -1.91 -9.09 25.15
N PRO A 52 -2.81 -9.37 26.11
CA PRO A 52 -2.45 -9.16 27.50
C PRO A 52 -1.30 -10.12 27.77
N THR A 53 -0.12 -9.58 28.04
CA THR A 53 1.03 -10.34 28.51
C THR A 53 0.69 -10.88 29.90
N ALA A 54 -0.04 -12.01 29.94
CA ALA A 54 -0.23 -12.80 31.14
C ALA A 54 1.11 -13.49 31.43
N GLY A 55 1.90 -12.89 32.31
CA GLY A 55 3.18 -13.43 32.75
C GLY A 55 3.54 -12.86 34.10
N VAL A 56 2.83 -13.33 35.13
CA VAL A 56 3.15 -13.14 36.55
C VAL A 56 4.60 -13.57 36.78
N VAL A 57 5.46 -12.65 37.20
CA VAL A 57 6.73 -13.01 37.83
C VAL A 57 6.55 -12.75 39.32
N SER A 58 6.24 -13.81 40.07
CA SER A 58 6.48 -13.84 41.51
C SER A 58 7.98 -13.73 41.73
N LEU A 59 8.45 -12.63 42.32
CA LEU A 59 9.73 -12.61 43.00
C LEU A 59 9.48 -12.97 44.47
N GLN A 60 10.11 -14.06 44.91
CA GLN A 60 10.25 -14.45 46.31
C GLN A 60 11.13 -13.46 47.08
#